data_AF-A0A7J7KD33-F1
#
_entry.id   AF-A0A7J7KD33-F1
#
_cell.length_a   1.000
_cell.length_b   1.000
_cell.length_c   1.000
_cell.angle_alpha   90.00
_cell.angle_beta   90.00
_cell.angle_gamma   90.00
#
_symmetry.space_group_name_H-M   'P 1'
#
loop_
_entity.id
_entity.type
_entity.pdbx_description
1 polymer ?
#
loop_
_entity_poly.entity_id
_entity_poly.type
_entity_poly.pdbx_seq_one_letter_code
_entity_poly.pdbx_strand_id
1 'polypeptide(L)'
;MLVIEAKYSANIKMIGIKDASLGVDIGTTSTKLVVAGIKNLNQCDGSSNSAVAQRDGTAQNSIFIDFNAEQKYQQPKISEDSFTSENLDTRNEQCPQSIISALASCIDKAMANYSNQLKDSLQKISICGQMHGVILWCRG
;
A
#
# COMPACT_ATOMS: atom_id res chain seq x y z
N MET A 1 -4.21 -25.73 9.86
CA MET A 1 -2.99 -24.96 10.21
C MET A 1 -2.98 -23.73 9.31
N LEU A 2 -3.21 -22.53 9.86
CA LEU A 2 -3.20 -21.29 9.09
C LEU A 2 -1.74 -20.83 9.00
N VAL A 3 -1.15 -20.84 7.79
CA VAL A 3 0.21 -20.33 7.57
C VAL A 3 0.07 -18.90 7.09
N ILE A 4 0.45 -17.94 7.94
CA ILE A 4 0.54 -16.53 7.55
C ILE A 4 1.97 -16.31 7.06
N GLU A 5 2.15 -16.23 5.73
CA GLU A 5 3.43 -15.82 5.15
C GLU A 5 3.45 -14.30 4.99
N ALA A 6 4.11 -13.60 5.92
CA ALA A 6 4.49 -12.22 5.71
C ALA A 6 5.75 -12.19 4.83
N LYS A 7 5.59 -11.99 3.52
CA LYS A 7 6.70 -11.86 2.58
C LYS A 7 6.94 -10.38 2.28
N TYR A 8 8.13 -9.89 2.61
CA TYR A 8 8.65 -8.63 2.09
C TYR A 8 9.15 -8.91 0.66
N SER A 9 8.28 -8.89 -0.35
CA SER A 9 8.66 -9.18 -1.73
C SER A 9 8.91 -7.91 -2.52
N ALA A 10 10.14 -7.42 -2.46
CA ALA A 10 10.63 -6.57 -3.54
C ALA A 10 10.80 -7.46 -4.79
N ASN A 11 9.87 -7.32 -5.75
CA ASN A 11 9.94 -7.82 -7.14
C ASN A 11 9.40 -9.21 -7.49
N ILE A 12 8.52 -9.84 -6.70
CA ILE A 12 7.79 -11.04 -7.17
C ILE A 12 6.42 -10.62 -7.69
N LYS A 13 6.20 -10.75 -9.01
CA LYS A 13 4.84 -10.70 -9.57
C LYS A 13 4.02 -11.82 -8.94
N MET A 14 3.03 -11.46 -8.13
CA MET A 14 2.15 -12.44 -7.53
C MET A 14 0.98 -12.73 -8.46
N ILE A 15 0.77 -14.02 -8.71
CA ILE A 15 -0.30 -14.57 -9.55
C ILE A 15 -1.27 -15.35 -8.65
N GLY A 16 -2.55 -15.33 -8.99
CA GLY A 16 -3.57 -16.17 -8.37
C GLY A 16 -4.20 -15.59 -7.10
N ILE A 17 -4.29 -14.27 -7.02
CA ILE A 17 -4.90 -13.56 -5.88
C ILE A 17 -6.42 -13.57 -6.01
N LYS A 18 -7.09 -13.89 -4.91
CA LYS A 18 -8.55 -13.80 -4.74
C LYS A 18 -8.88 -13.00 -3.48
N ASP A 19 -10.08 -12.45 -3.46
CA ASP A 19 -10.65 -11.72 -2.31
C ASP A 19 -9.70 -10.64 -1.77
N ALA A 20 -9.11 -9.86 -2.69
CA ALA A 20 -8.11 -8.88 -2.34
C ALA A 20 -8.74 -7.69 -1.59
N SER A 21 -7.98 -7.15 -0.65
CA SER A 21 -8.27 -5.94 0.10
C SER A 21 -7.08 -5.00 0.03
N LEU A 22 -7.35 -3.71 -0.17
CA LEU A 22 -6.35 -2.65 -0.21
C LEU A 22 -6.40 -1.86 1.10
N GLY A 23 -5.32 -1.87 1.86
CA GLY A 23 -5.12 -1.02 3.04
C GLY A 23 -4.31 0.21 2.67
N VAL A 24 -4.80 1.40 2.99
CA VAL A 24 -4.11 2.67 2.79
C VAL A 24 -3.92 3.35 4.13
N ASP A 25 -2.68 3.73 4.46
CA ASP A 25 -2.35 4.53 5.63
C ASP A 25 -1.76 5.87 5.20
N ILE A 26 -2.51 6.95 5.43
CA ILE A 26 -2.10 8.34 5.14
C ILE A 26 -1.49 8.94 6.41
N GLY A 27 -0.19 8.70 6.61
CA GLY A 27 0.54 9.18 7.78
C GLY A 27 0.82 10.69 7.76
N THR A 28 1.69 11.13 8.66
CA THR A 28 2.13 12.54 8.71
C THR A 28 3.27 12.86 7.73
N THR A 29 3.97 11.84 7.27
CA THR A 29 5.20 11.99 6.44
C THR A 29 5.21 11.08 5.21
N SER A 30 4.32 10.08 5.16
CA SER A 30 4.23 9.16 4.04
C SER A 30 2.85 8.55 3.91
N THR A 31 2.54 8.10 2.71
CA THR A 31 1.41 7.21 2.43
C THR A 31 1.95 5.81 2.25
N LYS A 32 1.37 4.84 2.96
CA LYS A 32 1.70 3.43 2.85
C LYS A 32 0.50 2.68 2.28
N LEU A 33 0.79 1.65 1.50
CA LEU A 33 -0.21 0.82 0.87
C LEU A 33 0.14 -0.66 1.09
N VAL A 34 -0.86 -1.40 1.57
CA VAL A 34 -0.79 -2.82 1.88
C VAL A 34 -1.83 -3.54 1.02
N VAL A 35 -1.44 -4.65 0.42
CA VAL A 35 -2.38 -5.56 -0.26
C VAL A 35 -2.47 -6.83 0.55
N ALA A 36 -3.69 -7.20 0.92
CA ALA A 36 -3.98 -8.46 1.59
C ALA A 36 -4.95 -9.28 0.73
N GLY A 37 -4.80 -10.60 0.74
CA GLY A 37 -5.70 -11.46 -0.02
C GLY A 37 -5.43 -12.94 0.21
N ILE A 38 -6.12 -13.76 -0.55
CA ILE A 38 -5.95 -15.21 -0.55
C ILE A 38 -5.19 -15.62 -1.81
N LYS A 39 -4.09 -16.35 -1.65
CA LYS A 39 -3.32 -16.92 -2.74
C LYS A 39 -3.61 -18.41 -2.86
N ASN A 40 -3.84 -18.87 -4.09
CA ASN A 40 -3.83 -20.30 -4.41
C ASN A 40 -2.40 -20.76 -4.67
N LEU A 41 -1.84 -21.61 -3.80
CA LEU A 41 -0.46 -22.09 -3.91
C LEU A 41 -0.22 -23.04 -5.10
N ASN A 42 -1.30 -23.55 -5.71
CA ASN A 42 -1.22 -24.45 -6.86
C ASN A 42 -0.89 -23.75 -8.20
N GLN A 43 -0.81 -22.40 -8.22
CA GLN A 43 -0.38 -21.62 -9.38
C GLN A 43 0.91 -20.86 -9.01
N CYS A 44 2.03 -21.56 -9.01
CA CYS A 44 3.35 -20.94 -9.01
C CYS A 44 3.89 -21.05 -10.45
N ASP A 45 4.27 -19.91 -11.05
CA ASP A 45 4.99 -19.90 -12.33
C ASP A 45 6.23 -20.80 -12.22
N GLY A 46 6.41 -21.65 -13.24
CA GLY A 46 7.42 -22.71 -13.29
C GLY A 46 8.86 -22.22 -13.37
N SER A 47 9.35 -21.55 -12.33
CA SER A 47 10.76 -21.17 -12.19
C SER A 47 11.27 -21.41 -10.77
N SER A 48 11.13 -22.63 -10.28
CA SER A 48 12.08 -23.22 -9.33
C SER A 48 11.78 -24.70 -9.17
N ASN A 49 12.75 -25.54 -9.55
CA ASN A 49 12.79 -26.96 -9.23
C ASN A 49 12.62 -27.14 -7.72
N SER A 50 11.43 -27.51 -7.26
CA SER A 50 11.27 -28.18 -5.98
C SER A 50 10.15 -29.18 -6.10
N ALA A 51 10.54 -30.44 -6.25
CA ALA A 51 9.64 -31.58 -6.16
C ALA A 51 9.12 -31.67 -4.72
N VAL A 52 8.00 -31.02 -4.44
CA VAL A 52 7.20 -31.32 -3.26
C VAL A 52 6.13 -32.30 -3.71
N ALA A 53 6.28 -33.55 -3.28
CA ALA A 53 5.38 -34.65 -3.56
C ALA A 53 3.94 -34.25 -3.24
N GLN A 54 3.07 -34.32 -4.25
CA GLN A 54 1.63 -34.22 -4.11
C GLN A 54 1.14 -35.36 -3.19
N ARG A 55 0.65 -35.00 -2.01
CA ARG A 55 -0.23 -35.86 -1.21
C ARG A 55 -1.52 -35.09 -0.96
N ASP A 56 -2.60 -35.66 -1.46
CA ASP A 56 -4.01 -35.23 -1.38
C ASP A 56 -4.41 -33.93 -2.10
N GLY A 57 -5.41 -34.05 -2.97
CA GLY A 57 -5.95 -33.01 -3.86
C GLY A 57 -6.78 -31.92 -3.18
N THR A 58 -6.30 -31.34 -2.08
CA THR A 58 -6.90 -30.13 -1.49
C THR A 58 -6.14 -28.89 -1.96
N ALA A 59 -6.84 -27.93 -2.55
CA ALA A 59 -6.27 -26.63 -2.91
C ALA A 59 -5.75 -25.92 -1.65
N GLN A 60 -4.44 -25.70 -1.56
CA GLN A 60 -3.86 -24.95 -0.45
C GLN A 60 -4.06 -23.45 -0.70
N ASN A 61 -4.94 -22.86 0.11
CA ASN A 61 -5.12 -21.41 0.19
C ASN A 61 -4.25 -20.86 1.32
N SER A 62 -3.44 -19.84 1.03
CA SER A 62 -2.72 -19.07 2.05
C SER A 62 -3.18 -17.62 2.07
N ILE A 63 -3.22 -17.02 3.26
CA ILE A 63 -3.42 -15.58 3.40
C ILE A 63 -2.05 -14.92 3.20
N PHE A 64 -2.00 -13.93 2.33
CA PHE A 64 -0.82 -13.10 2.18
C PHE A 64 -1.13 -11.66 2.59
N ILE A 65 -0.10 -11.00 3.11
CA ILE A 65 -0.10 -9.57 3.39
C ILE A 65 1.22 -9.04 2.81
N ASP A 66 1.11 -8.12 1.86
CA ASP A 66 2.25 -7.51 1.19
C ASP A 66 2.27 -6.00 1.43
N PHE A 67 3.40 -5.52 1.96
CA PHE A 67 3.69 -4.09 2.11
C PHE A 67 4.17 -3.56 0.78
N ASN A 68 3.22 -3.19 -0.07
CA ASN A 68 3.48 -3.02 -1.48
C ASN A 68 4.22 -1.71 -1.81
N ALA A 69 3.84 -0.62 -1.15
CA ALA A 69 4.40 0.68 -1.47
C ALA A 69 4.40 1.64 -0.28
N GLU A 70 5.46 2.43 -0.20
CA GLU A 70 5.52 3.64 0.61
C GLU A 70 5.96 4.80 -0.28
N GLN A 71 5.30 5.95 -0.13
CA GLN A 71 5.71 7.18 -0.77
C GLN A 71 5.72 8.31 0.25
N LYS A 72 6.91 8.90 0.44
CA LYS A 72 7.11 10.03 1.34
C LYS A 72 6.70 11.34 0.67
N TYR A 73 6.23 12.28 1.46
CA TYR A 73 6.03 13.67 1.08
C TYR A 73 6.64 14.56 2.15
N GLN A 74 7.14 15.73 1.72
CA GLN A 74 7.78 16.66 2.64
C GLN A 74 6.72 17.38 3.48
N GLN A 75 7.02 17.52 4.77
CA GLN A 75 6.48 18.64 5.54
C GLN A 75 7.33 19.87 5.19
N PRO A 76 6.75 21.05 4.93
CA PRO A 76 7.52 22.26 4.71
C PRO A 76 8.43 22.49 5.91
N LYS A 77 9.74 22.59 5.68
CA LYS A 77 10.63 23.25 6.63
C LYS A 77 10.50 24.74 6.35
N ILE A 78 10.11 25.51 7.36
CA ILE A 78 10.15 26.97 7.29
C ILE A 78 11.63 27.36 7.11
N SER A 79 11.95 28.10 6.05
CA SER A 79 13.27 28.69 5.84
C SER A 79 13.46 29.83 6.84
N GLU A 80 14.59 29.85 7.56
CA GLU A 80 14.88 30.78 8.68
C GLU A 80 15.01 32.27 8.28
N ASP A 81 14.77 32.65 7.03
CA ASP A 81 15.03 34.00 6.52
C ASP A 81 13.73 34.79 6.26
N SER A 82 13.02 35.22 7.31
CA SER A 82 12.23 36.48 7.34
C SER A 82 11.51 36.66 8.69
N PHE A 83 12.31 36.99 9.71
CA PHE A 83 11.84 37.33 11.05
C PHE A 83 11.08 38.68 11.05
N THR A 84 9.77 38.65 11.24
CA THR A 84 9.06 39.69 11.99
C THR A 84 8.38 39.04 13.18
N SER A 85 8.77 39.53 14.36
CA SER A 85 8.35 39.10 15.68
C SER A 85 6.86 39.40 15.87
N GLU A 86 5.99 38.44 15.59
CA GLU A 86 4.80 38.10 16.38
C GLU A 86 4.07 36.89 15.74
N ASN A 87 4.26 35.70 16.34
CA ASN A 87 3.26 34.62 16.44
C ASN A 87 3.09 33.53 15.34
N LEU A 88 4.12 33.10 14.58
CA LEU A 88 3.86 32.23 13.40
C LEU A 88 4.75 30.99 13.14
N ASP A 89 5.43 30.42 14.14
CA ASP A 89 6.45 29.36 13.90
C ASP A 89 6.05 27.92 14.27
N THR A 90 4.77 27.54 14.14
CA THR A 90 4.29 26.17 14.47
C THR A 90 3.41 25.50 13.41
N ARG A 91 3.43 26.00 12.16
CA ARG A 91 2.56 25.51 11.09
C ARG A 91 3.03 24.16 10.54
N ASN A 92 2.51 23.07 11.13
CA ASN A 92 2.60 21.71 10.59
C ASN A 92 1.65 21.52 9.40
N GLU A 93 1.83 22.32 8.35
CA GLU A 93 1.00 22.27 7.15
C GLU A 93 1.50 21.19 6.18
N GLN A 94 0.58 20.59 5.42
CA GLN A 94 0.92 19.66 4.36
C GLN A 94 0.17 20.07 3.09
N CYS A 95 0.82 19.92 1.94
CA CYS A 95 0.18 20.15 0.66
C CYS A 95 -0.75 18.97 0.31
N PRO A 96 -2.08 19.18 0.17
CA PRO A 96 -3.00 18.09 -0.17
C PRO A 96 -2.65 17.42 -1.50
N GLN A 97 -2.15 18.19 -2.48
CA GLN A 97 -1.74 17.64 -3.77
C GLN A 97 -0.56 16.67 -3.66
N SER A 98 0.38 16.93 -2.75
CA SER A 98 1.50 16.02 -2.49
C SER A 98 1.03 14.72 -1.86
N ILE A 99 0.04 14.77 -0.95
CA ILE A 99 -0.57 13.59 -0.34
C ILE A 99 -1.29 12.75 -1.40
N ILE A 100 -2.11 13.40 -2.25
CA ILE A 100 -2.84 12.73 -3.35
C ILE A 100 -1.86 12.10 -4.34
N SER A 101 -0.78 12.81 -4.71
CA SER A 101 0.23 12.30 -5.63
C SER A 101 0.98 11.09 -5.03
N ALA A 102 1.25 11.12 -3.72
CA ALA A 102 1.87 9.99 -3.03
C ALA A 102 0.94 8.76 -2.99
N LEU A 103 -0.35 8.97 -2.74
CA LEU A 103 -1.36 7.92 -2.80
C LEU A 103 -1.44 7.31 -4.20
N ALA A 104 -1.55 8.13 -5.24
CA ALA A 104 -1.59 7.68 -6.63
C ALA A 104 -0.35 6.84 -6.98
N SER A 105 0.84 7.31 -6.60
CA SER A 105 2.09 6.57 -6.82
C SER A 105 2.11 5.21 -6.13
N CYS A 106 1.58 5.10 -4.89
CA CYS A 106 1.47 3.82 -4.21
C CYS A 106 0.49 2.87 -4.91
N ILE A 107 -0.65 3.39 -5.38
CA ILE A 107 -1.65 2.59 -6.12
C ILE A 107 -1.07 2.09 -7.45
N ASP A 108 -0.37 2.95 -8.19
CA ASP A 108 0.26 2.58 -9.46
C ASP A 108 1.31 1.49 -9.27
N LYS A 109 2.13 1.57 -8.22
CA LYS A 109 3.10 0.52 -7.84
C LYS A 109 2.40 -0.80 -7.54
N ALA A 110 1.30 -0.77 -6.78
CA ALA A 110 0.51 -1.98 -6.50
C ALA A 110 -0.09 -2.58 -7.77
N MET A 111 -0.68 -1.75 -8.63
CA MET A 111 -1.23 -2.21 -9.90
C MET A 111 -0.16 -2.77 -10.83
N ALA A 112 1.05 -2.22 -10.84
CA ALA A 112 2.17 -2.77 -11.60
C ALA A 112 2.61 -4.15 -11.07
N ASN A 113 2.66 -4.30 -9.74
CA ASN A 113 3.09 -5.53 -9.07
C ASN A 113 2.10 -6.70 -9.25
N TYR A 114 0.80 -6.40 -9.32
CA TYR A 114 -0.27 -7.39 -9.39
C TYR A 114 -1.01 -7.44 -10.75
N SER A 115 -0.64 -6.57 -11.69
CA SER A 115 -1.28 -6.45 -13.01
C SER A 115 -2.81 -6.31 -12.90
N ASN A 116 -3.56 -6.80 -13.90
CA ASN A 116 -5.04 -6.73 -13.90
C ASN A 116 -5.70 -7.59 -12.80
N GLN A 117 -4.97 -8.55 -12.20
CA GLN A 117 -5.56 -9.45 -11.22
C GLN A 117 -6.01 -8.73 -9.94
N LEU A 118 -5.29 -7.68 -9.53
CA LEU A 118 -5.72 -6.88 -8.38
C LEU A 118 -7.04 -6.17 -8.68
N LYS A 119 -7.21 -5.63 -9.89
CA LYS A 119 -8.48 -4.98 -10.30
C LYS A 119 -9.65 -5.94 -10.24
N ASP A 120 -9.45 -7.16 -10.75
CA ASP A 120 -10.52 -8.16 -10.85
C ASP A 120 -10.86 -8.81 -9.50
N SER A 121 -9.94 -8.79 -8.53
CA SER A 121 -10.09 -9.45 -7.22
C SER A 121 -10.31 -8.48 -6.05
N LEU A 122 -10.15 -7.17 -6.25
CA LEU A 122 -10.29 -6.16 -5.19
C LEU A 122 -11.76 -6.04 -4.78
N GLN A 123 -12.04 -6.41 -3.53
CA GLN A 123 -13.39 -6.32 -2.96
C GLN A 123 -13.55 -5.15 -2.00
N LYS A 124 -12.46 -4.72 -1.35
CA LYS A 124 -12.51 -3.76 -0.24
C LYS A 124 -11.32 -2.82 -0.26
N ILE A 125 -11.58 -1.57 0.10
CA ILE A 125 -10.57 -0.56 0.37
C ILE A 125 -10.77 -0.07 1.80
N SER A 126 -9.72 -0.17 2.60
CA SER A 126 -9.68 0.31 3.98
C SER A 126 -8.70 1.48 4.02
N ILE A 127 -9.13 2.61 4.59
CA ILE A 127 -8.31 3.82 4.68
C ILE A 127 -8.17 4.21 6.15
N CYS A 128 -6.94 4.43 6.58
CA CYS A 128 -6.60 5.06 7.85
C CYS A 128 -5.63 6.23 7.60
N GLY A 129 -5.38 7.02 8.63
CA GLY A 129 -4.39 8.08 8.54
C GLY A 129 -4.34 8.96 9.76
N GLN A 130 -3.62 10.07 9.63
CA GLN A 130 -3.49 11.10 10.65
C GLN A 130 -4.86 11.65 11.10
N MET A 131 -5.00 11.82 12.41
CA MET A 131 -6.19 12.43 13.01
C MET A 131 -6.00 13.95 13.15
N HIS A 132 -7.11 14.69 13.17
CA HIS A 132 -7.17 16.16 13.38
C HIS A 132 -6.58 17.03 12.25
N GLY A 133 -6.29 16.48 11.08
CA GLY A 133 -5.98 17.26 9.89
C GLY A 133 -7.22 18.00 9.35
N VAL A 134 -7.05 19.25 8.93
CA VAL A 134 -8.10 20.04 8.28
C VAL A 134 -7.69 20.31 6.83
N ILE A 135 -8.59 20.01 5.90
CA ILE A 135 -8.40 20.31 4.47
C ILE A 135 -9.54 21.23 4.03
N LEU A 136 -9.18 22.39 3.49
CA LEU A 136 -10.12 23.26 2.79
C LEU A 136 -10.05 22.94 1.30
N TRP A 137 -11.20 22.72 0.68
CA TRP A 137 -11.29 22.46 -0.76
C TRP A 137 -12.38 23.33 -1.39
N CYS A 138 -12.17 23.73 -2.64
CA CYS A 138 -13.26 24.31 -3.44
C CYS A 138 -14.08 23.16 -4.01
N ARG A 139 -15.40 23.25 -3.86
CA ARG A 139 -16.32 22.29 -4.48
C ARG A 139 -16.42 22.64 -5.97
N GLY A 140 -16.01 21.70 -6.83
CA GLY A 140 -16.21 21.76 -8.28
C GLY A 140 -17.65 21.49 -8.69
#